data_AF-A0A2N1RXX9-F1
#
_entry.id   AF-A0A2N1RXX9-F1
#
_cell.length_a   1.000
_cell.length_b   1.000
_cell.length_c   1.000
_cell.angle_alpha   90.00
_cell.angle_beta   90.00
_cell.angle_gamma   90.00
#
_symmetry.space_group_name_H-M   'P 1'
#
loop_
_entity.id
_entity.type
_entity.pdbx_description
1 polymer ?
#
loop_
_entity_poly.entity_id
_entity_poly.type
_entity_poly.pdbx_seq_one_letter_code
_entity_poly.pdbx_strand_id
1 'polypeptide(L)'
;MKMKGFYIFIFFLMLVSNAMAYDWAGAGFEETDSGLKGDENYLVLKDDNSTSIKIRFQGELTDTWAEKIVELNKKFSEWKYMKPDNIDYFINGETLEILVIPSVFKFSDNDFIPYMPGGMTFFYDYALRYNFRITKNDIFLRLNDKFIEEELLCKRMKEALDDPIAYLKKREPEYFLQKLNELESSMAVLQDSQDKLIKSVLYFQNSGFLGFGNTPVKASVVKRIVELKSADPSFDKVKIKETFEKEKIEATDKEIELVLNVLYNEFK
;
A
#
# COMPACT_ATOMS: atom_id res chain seq x y z
N MET A 1 69.77 21.56 -21.97
CA MET A 1 69.58 20.35 -22.79
C MET A 1 69.50 19.14 -21.84
N LYS A 2 68.42 18.34 -21.95
CA LYS A 2 68.20 17.00 -21.35
C LYS A 2 67.86 16.90 -19.84
N MET A 3 66.57 17.11 -19.56
CA MET A 3 65.58 16.16 -19.00
C MET A 3 66.08 14.85 -18.32
N LYS A 4 65.34 14.48 -17.26
CA LYS A 4 64.97 13.12 -16.73
C LYS A 4 65.49 12.89 -15.30
N GLY A 5 64.71 12.42 -14.34
CA GLY A 5 63.35 11.86 -14.39
C GLY A 5 62.70 11.91 -13.02
N PHE A 6 61.44 12.34 -13.04
CA PHE A 6 60.51 12.26 -11.94
C PHE A 6 59.96 10.82 -11.94
N TYR A 7 60.40 9.98 -11.02
CA TYR A 7 59.80 8.66 -10.82
C TYR A 7 58.50 8.85 -10.04
N ILE A 8 57.39 9.05 -10.77
CA ILE A 8 56.06 8.80 -10.22
C ILE A 8 55.88 7.29 -10.17
N PHE A 9 55.84 6.78 -8.95
CA PHE A 9 55.39 5.43 -8.64
C PHE A 9 53.85 5.43 -8.74
N ILE A 10 53.30 5.22 -9.94
CA ILE A 10 51.90 4.82 -10.09
C ILE A 10 51.87 3.30 -9.85
N PHE A 11 51.60 2.94 -8.60
CA PHE A 11 51.19 1.60 -8.22
C PHE A 11 49.75 1.68 -7.74
N PHE A 12 48.86 1.99 -8.66
CA PHE A 12 47.42 2.01 -8.43
C PHE A 12 46.74 1.69 -9.75
N LEU A 13 46.13 0.51 -9.82
CA LEU A 13 45.19 -0.05 -10.82
C LEU A 13 45.56 -1.48 -11.20
N MET A 14 45.34 -2.42 -10.29
CA MET A 14 44.91 -3.79 -10.61
C MET A 14 44.19 -4.37 -9.39
N LEU A 15 43.04 -3.80 -9.05
CA LEU A 15 41.98 -4.59 -8.42
C LEU A 15 41.00 -4.91 -9.55
N VAL A 16 41.41 -5.83 -10.42
CA VAL A 16 40.48 -6.49 -11.34
C VAL A 16 39.65 -7.40 -10.43
N SER A 17 38.49 -6.93 -10.01
CA SER A 17 37.53 -7.72 -9.23
C SER A 17 37.22 -9.00 -9.99
N ASN A 18 37.31 -10.17 -9.33
CA ASN A 18 37.06 -11.49 -9.93
C ASN A 18 35.67 -11.65 -10.57
N ALA A 19 34.76 -10.68 -10.42
CA ALA A 19 33.54 -10.60 -11.23
C ALA A 19 33.80 -10.55 -12.75
N MET A 20 34.97 -10.05 -13.17
CA MET A 20 35.47 -10.06 -14.55
C MET A 20 36.04 -11.42 -14.98
N ALA A 21 36.11 -12.41 -14.09
CA ALA A 21 36.77 -13.70 -14.33
C ALA A 21 35.80 -14.84 -14.70
N TYR A 22 34.50 -14.69 -14.43
CA TYR A 22 33.50 -15.66 -14.87
C TYR A 22 33.33 -15.60 -16.40
N ASP A 23 33.22 -16.76 -17.06
CA ASP A 23 33.07 -16.85 -18.51
C ASP A 23 31.62 -16.56 -18.95
N TRP A 24 31.24 -15.28 -18.87
CA TRP A 24 29.92 -14.79 -19.29
C TRP A 24 29.62 -15.08 -20.76
N ALA A 25 30.63 -14.94 -21.62
CA ALA A 25 30.51 -15.22 -23.05
C ALA A 25 30.22 -16.70 -23.31
N GLY A 26 30.92 -17.61 -22.64
CA GLY A 26 30.63 -19.05 -22.68
C GLY A 26 29.25 -19.41 -22.12
N ALA A 27 28.71 -18.60 -21.22
CA ALA A 27 27.35 -18.72 -20.70
C ALA A 27 26.27 -18.05 -21.57
N GLY A 28 26.63 -17.42 -22.70
CA GLY A 28 25.70 -16.80 -23.65
C GLY A 28 25.33 -15.35 -23.31
N PHE A 29 26.20 -14.62 -22.60
CA PHE A 29 26.01 -13.22 -22.27
C PHE A 29 27.13 -12.35 -22.83
N GLU A 30 26.77 -11.17 -23.33
CA GLU A 30 27.70 -10.14 -23.74
C GLU A 30 27.81 -9.08 -22.64
N GLU A 31 29.02 -8.83 -22.15
CA GLU A 31 29.26 -7.70 -21.23
C GLU A 31 29.23 -6.38 -22.00
N THR A 32 28.44 -5.43 -21.50
CA THR A 32 28.22 -4.12 -22.13
C THR A 32 28.72 -2.96 -21.28
N ASP A 33 28.74 -3.10 -19.96
CA ASP A 33 29.27 -2.12 -19.03
C ASP A 33 29.62 -2.78 -17.69
N SER A 34 30.56 -2.22 -16.95
CA SER A 34 30.92 -2.67 -15.60
C SER A 34 31.61 -1.55 -14.82
N GLY A 35 31.55 -1.61 -13.49
CA GLY A 35 32.20 -0.60 -12.66
C GLY A 35 31.81 -0.62 -11.20
N LEU A 36 32.11 0.50 -10.52
CA LEU A 36 31.80 0.73 -9.12
C LEU A 36 30.87 1.95 -9.00
N LYS A 37 29.80 1.82 -8.21
CA LYS A 37 28.85 2.90 -7.91
C LYS A 37 28.62 3.00 -6.40
N GLY A 38 29.28 3.96 -5.75
CA GLY A 38 29.31 4.03 -4.29
C GLY A 38 30.13 2.86 -3.74
N ASP A 39 29.51 2.06 -2.86
CA ASP A 39 30.12 0.86 -2.27
C ASP A 39 29.73 -0.44 -3.00
N GLU A 40 28.98 -0.34 -4.11
CA GLU A 40 28.50 -1.47 -4.90
C GLU A 40 29.25 -1.59 -6.22
N ASN A 41 29.73 -2.79 -6.54
CA ASN A 41 30.15 -3.15 -7.89
C ASN A 41 28.92 -3.44 -8.75
N TYR A 42 29.03 -3.18 -10.05
CA TYR A 42 28.00 -3.52 -11.02
C TYR A 42 28.58 -4.11 -12.30
N LEU A 43 27.77 -4.94 -12.95
CA LEU A 43 28.00 -5.54 -14.25
C LEU A 43 26.70 -5.46 -15.05
N VAL A 44 26.78 -5.05 -16.31
CA VAL A 44 25.65 -4.98 -17.24
C VAL A 44 25.93 -5.92 -18.39
N LEU A 45 25.07 -6.93 -18.50
CA LEU A 45 25.10 -7.98 -19.49
C LEU A 45 23.91 -7.86 -20.43
N LYS A 46 24.04 -8.43 -21.60
CA LYS A 46 22.95 -8.62 -22.55
C LYS A 46 22.90 -10.09 -22.96
N ASP A 47 21.70 -10.66 -22.98
CA ASP A 47 21.48 -12.02 -23.50
C ASP A 47 21.13 -12.00 -25.00
N ASP A 48 21.08 -13.17 -25.61
CA ASP A 48 20.68 -13.35 -27.02
C ASP A 48 19.28 -12.81 -27.33
N ASN A 49 18.38 -12.73 -26.34
CA ASN A 49 17.03 -12.17 -26.48
C ASN A 49 16.99 -10.65 -26.35
N SER A 50 18.15 -10.00 -26.21
CA SER A 50 18.30 -8.57 -25.93
C SER A 50 17.72 -8.11 -24.59
N THR A 51 17.52 -9.03 -23.65
CA THR A 51 17.21 -8.73 -22.25
C THR A 51 18.42 -8.04 -21.62
N SER A 52 18.21 -6.87 -21.03
CA SER A 52 19.25 -6.17 -20.27
C SER A 52 19.33 -6.74 -18.86
N ILE A 53 20.49 -7.25 -18.48
CA ILE A 53 20.72 -7.88 -17.19
C ILE A 53 21.73 -7.05 -16.42
N LYS A 54 21.33 -6.56 -15.25
CA LYS A 54 22.23 -5.82 -14.36
C LYS A 54 22.48 -6.62 -13.11
N ILE A 55 23.75 -6.81 -12.77
CA ILE A 55 24.16 -7.51 -11.55
C ILE A 55 24.84 -6.51 -10.64
N ARG A 56 24.37 -6.38 -9.41
CA ARG A 56 24.93 -5.53 -8.37
C ARG A 56 25.37 -6.38 -7.18
N PHE A 57 26.53 -6.08 -6.62
CA PHE A 57 27.10 -6.85 -5.52
C PHE A 57 28.11 -6.02 -4.72
N GLN A 58 28.32 -6.40 -3.47
CA GLN A 58 29.37 -5.84 -2.62
C GLN A 58 30.55 -6.81 -2.55
N GLY A 59 31.77 -6.30 -2.68
CA GLY A 59 32.97 -7.14 -2.69
C GLY A 59 33.12 -7.96 -3.97
N GLU A 60 33.27 -9.27 -3.84
CA GLU A 60 33.55 -10.18 -4.95
C GLU A 60 32.30 -10.95 -5.38
N LEU A 61 32.09 -11.07 -6.70
CA LEU A 61 31.08 -11.96 -7.27
C LEU A 61 31.65 -13.37 -7.35
N THR A 62 31.07 -14.31 -6.62
CA THR A 62 31.50 -15.71 -6.63
C THR A 62 30.93 -16.47 -7.84
N ASP A 63 31.66 -17.49 -8.29
CA ASP A 63 31.19 -18.38 -9.37
C ASP A 63 29.82 -19.01 -9.04
N THR A 64 29.59 -19.38 -7.78
CA THR A 64 28.29 -19.91 -7.33
C THR A 64 27.13 -18.94 -7.60
N TRP A 65 27.34 -17.64 -7.37
CA TRP A 65 26.32 -16.64 -7.65
C TRP A 65 26.17 -16.39 -9.15
N ALA A 66 27.28 -16.35 -9.89
CA ALA A 66 27.24 -16.22 -11.34
C ALA A 66 26.46 -17.39 -11.99
N GLU A 67 26.79 -18.64 -11.65
CA GLU A 67 26.08 -19.83 -12.09
C GLU A 67 24.59 -19.78 -11.74
N LYS A 68 24.24 -19.31 -10.54
CA LYS A 68 22.84 -19.16 -10.13
C LYS A 68 22.10 -18.13 -10.97
N ILE A 69 22.73 -17.00 -11.28
CA ILE A 69 22.16 -15.95 -12.13
C ILE A 69 21.92 -16.49 -13.54
N VAL A 70 22.89 -17.22 -14.11
CA VAL A 70 22.76 -17.89 -15.42
C VAL A 70 21.59 -18.87 -15.41
N GLU A 71 21.49 -19.74 -14.39
CA GLU A 71 20.40 -20.70 -14.23
C GLU A 71 19.03 -20.01 -14.19
N LEU A 72 18.90 -18.94 -13.42
CA LEU A 72 17.65 -18.21 -13.26
C LEU A 72 17.26 -17.44 -14.53
N ASN A 73 18.22 -16.78 -15.19
CA ASN A 73 17.98 -16.10 -16.47
C ASN A 73 17.45 -17.07 -17.54
N LYS A 74 18.03 -18.27 -17.62
CA LYS A 74 17.53 -19.32 -18.51
C LYS A 74 16.08 -19.71 -18.20
N LYS A 75 15.74 -19.88 -16.91
CA LYS A 75 14.36 -20.17 -16.50
C LYS A 75 13.40 -19.04 -16.84
N PHE A 76 13.84 -17.78 -16.72
CA PHE A 76 13.02 -16.61 -17.02
C PHE A 76 12.84 -16.38 -18.52
N SER A 77 13.81 -16.72 -19.36
CA SER A 77 13.68 -16.60 -20.81
C SER A 77 12.72 -17.66 -21.40
N GLU A 78 12.59 -18.81 -20.73
CA GLU A 78 11.64 -19.88 -21.07
C GLU A 78 10.17 -19.54 -20.74
N TRP A 79 9.90 -18.44 -20.04
CA TRP A 79 8.54 -18.00 -19.71
C TRP A 79 7.71 -17.69 -20.96
N LYS A 80 6.47 -18.17 -20.97
CA LYS A 80 5.54 -18.11 -22.11
C LYS A 80 4.66 -16.87 -22.07
N TYR A 81 4.14 -16.54 -20.90
CA TYR A 81 3.17 -15.47 -20.68
C TYR A 81 3.83 -14.15 -20.31
N MET A 82 5.03 -14.22 -19.73
CA MET A 82 5.86 -13.09 -19.32
C MET A 82 7.17 -13.08 -20.10
N LYS A 83 7.49 -11.95 -20.74
CA LYS A 83 8.78 -11.72 -21.38
C LYS A 83 9.53 -10.62 -20.63
N PRO A 84 10.62 -10.96 -19.93
CA PRO A 84 11.49 -9.97 -19.31
C PRO A 84 12.07 -9.00 -20.34
N ASP A 85 12.20 -7.74 -19.96
CA ASP A 85 12.94 -6.70 -20.71
C ASP A 85 14.22 -6.33 -19.97
N ASN A 86 14.08 -6.11 -18.66
CA ASN A 86 15.19 -5.83 -17.76
C ASN A 86 15.13 -6.76 -16.55
N ILE A 87 16.28 -7.27 -16.13
CA ILE A 87 16.43 -8.05 -14.91
C ILE A 87 17.59 -7.48 -14.09
N ASP A 88 17.26 -6.98 -12.90
CA ASP A 88 18.22 -6.41 -11.96
C ASP A 88 18.45 -7.40 -10.82
N TYR A 89 19.62 -8.01 -10.79
CA TYR A 89 20.12 -8.85 -9.71
C TYR A 89 20.87 -8.01 -8.68
N PHE A 90 20.62 -8.29 -7.40
CA PHE A 90 21.37 -7.71 -6.29
C PHE A 90 21.73 -8.79 -5.27
N ILE A 91 23.03 -8.98 -5.07
CA ILE A 91 23.56 -9.94 -4.10
C ILE A 91 23.76 -9.20 -2.79
N ASN A 92 23.00 -9.62 -1.78
CA ASN A 92 23.00 -9.05 -0.44
C ASN A 92 23.26 -10.15 0.59
N GLY A 93 24.53 -10.33 0.96
CA GLY A 93 24.96 -11.42 1.83
C GLY A 93 24.65 -12.79 1.22
N GLU A 94 23.76 -13.55 1.86
CA GLU A 94 23.36 -14.90 1.43
C GLU A 94 22.10 -14.91 0.54
N THR A 95 21.55 -13.75 0.19
CA THR A 95 20.32 -13.64 -0.61
C THR A 95 20.60 -12.96 -1.95
N LEU A 96 20.01 -13.51 -3.00
CA LEU A 96 19.92 -12.88 -4.32
C LEU A 96 18.52 -12.26 -4.46
N GLU A 97 18.47 -10.93 -4.47
CA GLU A 97 17.29 -10.16 -4.81
C GLU A 97 17.25 -9.95 -6.32
N ILE A 98 16.07 -10.07 -6.92
CA ILE A 98 15.91 -10.05 -8.38
C ILE A 98 14.70 -9.19 -8.71
N LEU A 99 14.91 -8.09 -9.42
CA LEU A 99 13.82 -7.29 -9.96
C LEU A 99 13.65 -7.63 -11.44
N VAL A 100 12.51 -8.21 -11.79
CA VAL A 100 12.13 -8.49 -13.17
C VAL A 100 11.16 -7.40 -13.65
N ILE A 101 11.51 -6.73 -14.73
CA ILE A 101 10.66 -5.77 -15.41
C ILE A 101 10.27 -6.37 -16.77
N PRO A 102 9.02 -6.83 -16.94
CA PRO A 102 8.58 -7.43 -18.19
C PRO A 102 8.20 -6.38 -19.25
N SER A 103 8.52 -6.65 -20.52
CA SER A 103 7.98 -5.92 -21.68
C SER A 103 6.61 -6.45 -22.09
N VAL A 104 6.34 -7.73 -21.85
CA VAL A 104 5.06 -8.38 -22.12
C VAL A 104 4.68 -9.20 -20.91
N PHE A 105 3.43 -9.07 -20.45
CA PHE A 105 2.88 -9.97 -19.45
C PHE A 105 1.38 -10.19 -19.69
N LYS A 106 1.04 -11.27 -20.40
CA LYS A 106 -0.32 -11.56 -20.85
C LYS A 106 -0.76 -12.99 -20.56
N PHE A 107 -1.93 -13.15 -19.94
CA PHE A 107 -2.50 -14.45 -19.62
C PHE A 107 -4.03 -14.40 -19.64
N SER A 108 -4.67 -15.36 -20.33
CA SER A 108 -6.14 -15.49 -20.39
C SER A 108 -6.84 -14.15 -20.69
N ASP A 109 -6.45 -13.49 -21.79
CA ASP A 109 -6.94 -12.19 -22.28
C ASP A 109 -6.70 -10.98 -21.37
N ASN A 110 -5.94 -11.14 -20.28
CA ASN A 110 -5.56 -10.03 -19.40
C ASN A 110 -4.14 -9.57 -19.71
N ASP A 111 -3.96 -8.25 -19.81
CA ASP A 111 -2.65 -7.60 -19.80
C ASP A 111 -2.34 -7.15 -18.37
N PHE A 112 -1.27 -7.68 -17.79
CA PHE A 112 -0.90 -7.41 -16.40
C PHE A 112 0.02 -6.22 -16.24
N ILE A 113 0.66 -5.73 -17.31
CA ILE A 113 1.61 -4.62 -17.26
C ILE A 113 1.02 -3.36 -16.59
N PRO A 114 -0.21 -2.91 -16.92
CA PRO A 114 -0.77 -1.68 -16.35
C PRO A 114 -0.96 -1.72 -14.83
N TYR A 115 -1.05 -2.92 -14.25
CA TYR A 115 -1.31 -3.11 -12.83
C TYR A 115 -0.03 -3.27 -12.01
N MET A 116 1.15 -3.19 -12.63
CA MET A 116 2.43 -3.52 -12.00
C MET A 116 3.55 -2.53 -12.40
N PRO A 117 3.44 -1.25 -11.99
CA PRO A 117 4.35 -0.20 -12.45
C PRO A 117 5.81 -0.36 -11.98
N GLY A 118 6.04 -1.15 -10.91
CA GLY A 118 7.37 -1.39 -10.34
C GLY A 118 8.03 -2.70 -10.76
N GLY A 119 7.42 -3.48 -11.65
CA GLY A 119 7.87 -4.84 -11.96
C GLY A 119 7.65 -5.82 -10.81
N MET A 120 8.42 -6.91 -10.81
CA MET A 120 8.28 -8.05 -9.91
C MET A 120 9.57 -8.31 -9.15
N THR A 121 9.52 -8.22 -7.83
CA THR A 121 10.65 -8.60 -6.99
C THR A 121 10.59 -10.08 -6.61
N PHE A 122 11.68 -10.78 -6.85
CA PHE A 122 11.94 -12.13 -6.41
C PHE A 122 13.14 -12.18 -5.47
N PHE A 123 13.19 -13.23 -4.66
CA PHE A 123 14.22 -13.48 -3.66
C PHE A 123 14.64 -14.93 -3.74
N TYR A 124 15.94 -15.18 -3.73
CA TYR A 124 16.53 -16.51 -3.69
C TYR A 124 17.54 -16.60 -2.55
N ASP A 125 17.22 -17.40 -1.54
CA ASP A 125 18.11 -17.80 -0.44
C ASP A 125 18.29 -19.33 -0.40
N TYR A 126 17.26 -20.09 -0.79
CA TYR A 126 17.29 -21.53 -1.09
C TYR A 126 16.19 -21.94 -2.07
N ALA A 127 15.07 -21.22 -2.03
CA ALA A 127 13.94 -21.35 -2.93
C ALA A 127 13.60 -19.99 -3.53
N LEU A 128 13.16 -19.99 -4.79
CA LEU A 128 12.70 -18.76 -5.41
C LEU A 128 11.35 -18.35 -4.82
N ARG A 129 11.26 -17.12 -4.31
CA ARG A 129 10.04 -16.51 -3.79
C ARG A 129 9.80 -15.20 -4.51
N TYR A 130 8.56 -14.74 -4.55
CA TYR A 130 8.22 -13.42 -5.06
C TYR A 130 7.56 -12.59 -3.98
N ASN A 131 7.76 -11.28 -4.05
CA ASN A 131 7.12 -10.32 -3.17
C ASN A 131 7.01 -8.97 -3.88
N PHE A 132 5.86 -8.70 -4.50
CA PHE A 132 5.63 -7.48 -5.26
C PHE A 132 4.20 -6.99 -5.06
N ARG A 133 3.93 -5.78 -5.56
CA ARG A 133 2.63 -5.14 -5.44
C ARG A 133 1.98 -5.02 -6.81
N ILE A 134 0.67 -5.18 -6.82
CA ILE A 134 -0.17 -4.82 -7.95
C ILE A 134 -1.22 -3.80 -7.50
N THR A 135 -1.70 -3.01 -8.45
CA THR A 135 -2.67 -1.95 -8.17
C THR A 135 -3.80 -1.99 -9.17
N LYS A 136 -5.06 -1.99 -8.69
CA LYS A 136 -6.26 -1.89 -9.52
C LYS A 136 -7.32 -1.06 -8.79
N ASN A 137 -7.86 -0.02 -9.43
CA ASN A 137 -8.90 0.86 -8.87
C ASN A 137 -8.55 1.38 -7.45
N ASP A 138 -7.34 1.93 -7.28
CA ASP A 138 -6.78 2.42 -6.01
C ASP A 138 -6.58 1.37 -4.90
N ILE A 139 -6.83 0.09 -5.19
CA ILE A 139 -6.53 -1.02 -4.27
C ILE A 139 -5.12 -1.52 -4.55
N PHE A 140 -4.29 -1.54 -3.51
CA PHE A 140 -2.95 -2.13 -3.52
C PHE A 140 -3.00 -3.55 -2.96
N LEU A 141 -2.57 -4.53 -3.75
CA LEU A 141 -2.47 -5.92 -3.33
C LEU A 141 -1.01 -6.33 -3.30
N ARG A 142 -0.61 -7.01 -2.22
CA ARG A 142 0.72 -7.61 -2.10
C ARG A 142 0.63 -9.09 -2.47
N LEU A 143 1.39 -9.49 -3.48
CA LEU A 143 1.56 -10.89 -3.83
C LEU A 143 2.89 -11.35 -3.24
N ASN A 144 2.82 -12.27 -2.28
CA ASN A 144 3.99 -12.82 -1.61
C ASN A 144 3.82 -14.33 -1.42
N ASP A 145 4.68 -15.12 -2.07
CA ASP A 145 4.64 -16.58 -1.96
C ASP A 145 5.91 -17.22 -2.56
N LYS A 146 6.01 -18.55 -2.46
CA LYS A 146 7.01 -19.32 -3.21
C LYS A 146 6.66 -19.32 -4.70
N PHE A 147 7.67 -19.12 -5.54
CA PHE A 147 7.55 -19.33 -6.98
C PHE A 147 7.70 -20.82 -7.28
N ILE A 148 6.66 -21.40 -7.86
CA ILE A 148 6.65 -22.81 -8.28
C ILE A 148 6.80 -22.87 -9.80
N GLU A 149 5.92 -22.17 -10.51
CA GLU A 149 5.88 -22.11 -11.97
C GLU A 149 5.18 -20.82 -12.43
N GLU A 150 5.45 -20.43 -13.67
CA GLU A 150 4.92 -19.21 -14.28
C GLU A 150 3.38 -19.22 -14.35
N GLU A 151 2.78 -20.34 -14.77
CA GLU A 151 1.33 -20.43 -14.94
C GLU A 151 0.58 -20.25 -13.61
N LEU A 152 1.11 -20.80 -12.52
CA LEU A 152 0.53 -20.64 -11.18
C LEU A 152 0.60 -19.18 -10.71
N LEU A 153 1.71 -18.49 -10.98
CA LEU A 153 1.82 -17.06 -10.73
C LEU A 153 0.78 -16.27 -11.56
N CYS A 154 0.61 -16.60 -12.84
CA CYS A 154 -0.38 -15.95 -13.71
C CYS A 154 -1.81 -16.16 -13.21
N LYS A 155 -2.14 -17.37 -12.78
CA LYS A 155 -3.45 -17.69 -12.17
C LYS A 155 -3.69 -16.87 -10.91
N ARG A 156 -2.68 -16.73 -10.03
CA ARG A 156 -2.78 -15.90 -8.82
C ARG A 156 -2.93 -14.41 -9.13
N MET A 157 -2.20 -13.91 -10.13
CA MET A 157 -2.35 -12.55 -10.64
C MET A 157 -3.78 -12.31 -11.14
N LYS A 158 -4.31 -13.24 -11.93
CA LYS A 158 -5.69 -13.18 -12.41
C LYS A 158 -6.70 -13.18 -11.26
N GLU A 159 -6.58 -14.10 -10.30
CA GLU A 159 -7.45 -14.14 -9.12
C GLU A 159 -7.44 -12.81 -8.35
N ALA A 160 -6.25 -12.24 -8.15
CA ALA A 160 -6.08 -10.97 -7.44
C ALA A 160 -6.69 -9.78 -8.20
N LEU A 161 -6.66 -9.79 -9.54
CA LEU A 161 -7.22 -8.72 -10.36
C LEU A 161 -8.73 -8.89 -10.61
N ASP A 162 -9.23 -10.12 -10.74
CA ASP A 162 -10.66 -10.39 -10.99
C ASP A 162 -11.51 -9.96 -9.79
N ASP A 163 -11.08 -10.29 -8.56
CA ASP A 163 -11.73 -9.84 -7.33
C ASP A 163 -10.69 -9.48 -6.24
N PRO A 164 -10.17 -8.23 -6.27
CA PRO A 164 -9.22 -7.73 -5.28
C PRO A 164 -9.67 -7.89 -3.83
N ILE A 165 -10.97 -7.68 -3.58
CA ILE A 165 -11.53 -7.68 -2.23
C ILE A 165 -11.64 -9.11 -1.70
N ALA A 166 -12.14 -10.05 -2.51
CA ALA A 166 -12.18 -11.45 -2.11
C ALA A 166 -10.77 -12.04 -1.93
N TYR A 167 -9.82 -11.64 -2.79
CA TYR A 167 -8.43 -12.04 -2.65
C TYR A 167 -7.84 -11.58 -1.31
N LEU A 168 -8.03 -10.31 -0.95
CA LEU A 168 -7.60 -9.78 0.35
C LEU A 168 -8.28 -10.51 1.51
N LYS A 169 -9.61 -10.69 1.47
CA LYS A 169 -10.35 -11.34 2.57
C LYS A 169 -9.86 -12.76 2.85
N LYS A 170 -9.46 -13.49 1.80
CA LYS A 170 -8.94 -14.85 1.92
C LYS A 170 -7.53 -14.92 2.52
N ARG A 171 -6.70 -13.89 2.30
CA ARG A 171 -5.27 -13.92 2.67
C ARG A 171 -4.88 -13.02 3.84
N GLU A 172 -5.63 -11.95 4.10
CA GLU A 172 -5.35 -10.95 5.13
C GLU A 172 -6.63 -10.52 5.89
N PRO A 173 -7.33 -11.46 6.57
CA PRO A 173 -8.53 -11.11 7.33
C PRO A 173 -8.25 -10.10 8.46
N GLU A 174 -7.05 -10.11 9.04
CA GLU A 174 -6.63 -9.20 10.11
C GLU A 174 -6.56 -7.74 9.65
N TYR A 175 -6.17 -7.50 8.38
CA TYR A 175 -6.12 -6.15 7.82
C TYR A 175 -7.52 -5.51 7.80
N PHE A 176 -8.55 -6.28 7.43
CA PHE A 176 -9.94 -5.81 7.47
C PHE A 176 -10.41 -5.55 8.89
N LEU A 177 -10.07 -6.42 9.85
CA LEU A 177 -10.41 -6.19 11.26
C LEU A 177 -9.77 -4.91 11.79
N GLN A 178 -8.51 -4.64 11.45
CA GLN A 178 -7.85 -3.39 11.80
C GLN A 178 -8.57 -2.18 11.19
N LYS A 179 -8.92 -2.24 9.90
CA LYS A 179 -9.63 -1.14 9.23
C LYS A 179 -11.03 -0.91 9.77
N LEU A 180 -11.74 -1.98 10.14
CA LEU A 180 -13.03 -1.87 10.82
C LEU A 180 -12.88 -1.20 12.18
N ASN A 181 -11.91 -1.62 12.99
CA ASN A 181 -11.65 -1.01 14.29
C ASN A 181 -11.25 0.48 14.18
N GLU A 182 -10.44 0.85 13.18
CA GLU A 182 -10.08 2.24 12.88
C GLU A 182 -11.31 3.07 12.49
N LEU A 183 -12.21 2.50 11.68
CA LEU A 183 -13.43 3.15 11.24
C LEU A 183 -14.42 3.34 12.39
N GLU A 184 -14.66 2.29 13.20
CA GLU A 184 -15.50 2.36 14.39
C GLU A 184 -14.98 3.41 15.39
N SER A 185 -13.67 3.46 15.60
CA SER A 185 -13.04 4.47 16.46
C SER A 185 -13.24 5.88 15.91
N SER A 186 -13.07 6.07 14.60
CA SER A 186 -13.28 7.37 13.95
C SER A 186 -14.74 7.82 14.04
N MET A 187 -15.69 6.90 13.86
CA MET A 187 -17.11 7.16 14.02
C MET A 187 -17.46 7.57 15.45
N ALA A 188 -16.90 6.89 16.45
CA ALA A 188 -17.11 7.23 17.86
C ALA A 188 -16.60 8.64 18.20
N VAL A 189 -15.43 9.02 17.67
CA VAL A 189 -14.87 10.37 17.84
C VAL A 189 -15.74 11.43 17.16
N LEU A 190 -16.22 11.17 15.95
CA LEU A 190 -17.10 12.09 15.23
C LEU A 190 -18.44 12.28 15.96
N GLN A 191 -19.03 11.19 16.47
CA GLN A 191 -20.26 11.26 17.26
C GLN A 191 -20.07 12.06 18.55
N ASP A 192 -19.00 11.83 19.30
CA ASP A 192 -18.69 12.61 20.51
C ASP A 192 -18.46 14.11 20.20
N SER A 193 -17.76 14.42 19.11
CA SER A 193 -17.57 15.80 18.66
C SER A 193 -18.91 16.45 18.27
N GLN A 194 -19.78 15.72 17.58
CA GLN A 194 -21.11 16.20 17.20
C GLN A 194 -21.97 16.46 18.45
N ASP A 195 -21.99 15.53 19.41
CA ASP A 195 -22.71 15.67 20.66
C ASP A 195 -22.25 16.89 21.48
N LYS A 196 -20.93 17.13 21.54
CA LYS A 196 -20.36 18.31 22.19
C LYS A 196 -20.77 19.60 21.50
N LEU A 197 -20.78 19.62 20.16
CA LEU A 197 -21.23 20.79 19.40
C LEU A 197 -22.72 21.06 19.62
N ILE A 198 -23.56 20.02 19.54
CA ILE A 198 -25.00 20.12 19.83
C ILE A 198 -25.22 20.69 21.24
N LYS A 199 -24.63 20.08 22.27
CA LYS A 199 -24.76 20.55 23.66
C LYS A 199 -24.31 22.00 23.82
N SER A 200 -23.23 22.38 23.16
CA SER A 200 -22.69 23.74 23.20
C SER A 200 -23.65 24.74 22.54
N VAL A 201 -24.17 24.42 21.35
CA VAL A 201 -25.16 25.27 20.65
C VAL A 201 -26.45 25.38 21.48
N LEU A 202 -26.94 24.27 22.02
CA LEU A 202 -28.12 24.26 22.88
C LEU A 202 -27.92 25.15 24.12
N TYR A 203 -26.76 25.03 24.79
CA TYR A 203 -26.41 25.87 25.93
C TYR A 203 -26.34 27.35 25.56
N PHE A 204 -25.62 27.71 24.49
CA PHE A 204 -25.44 29.10 24.09
C PHE A 204 -26.75 29.78 23.68
N GLN A 205 -27.67 29.04 23.07
CA GLN A 205 -28.95 29.57 22.61
C GLN A 205 -30.03 29.53 23.71
N ASN A 206 -29.86 28.71 24.75
CA ASN A 206 -30.80 28.62 25.87
C ASN A 206 -30.53 29.70 26.94
N SER A 207 -30.76 30.95 26.55
CA SER A 207 -30.63 32.12 27.41
C SER A 207 -31.84 32.30 28.36
N GLY A 208 -31.62 32.86 29.55
CA GLY A 208 -32.69 33.22 30.48
C GLY A 208 -33.62 34.35 29.98
N PHE A 209 -34.77 34.53 30.64
CA PHE A 209 -35.86 35.45 30.28
C PHE A 209 -35.46 36.94 30.11
N LEU A 210 -34.29 37.35 30.62
CA LEU A 210 -33.74 38.70 30.48
C LEU A 210 -32.31 38.70 29.89
N GLY A 211 -31.88 37.59 29.27
CA GLY A 211 -30.50 37.41 28.79
C GLY A 211 -29.48 37.13 29.90
N PHE A 212 -29.89 37.04 31.17
CA PHE A 212 -29.00 36.68 32.27
C PHE A 212 -28.78 35.17 32.32
N GLY A 213 -27.57 34.75 31.95
CA GLY A 213 -27.10 33.38 32.07
C GLY A 213 -27.69 32.41 31.03
N ASN A 214 -26.88 31.43 30.69
CA ASN A 214 -27.26 30.31 29.84
C ASN A 214 -27.50 29.08 30.73
N THR A 215 -28.57 28.33 30.47
CA THR A 215 -28.87 27.10 31.19
C THR A 215 -28.75 25.89 30.28
N PRO A 216 -28.14 24.79 30.74
CA PRO A 216 -28.03 23.58 29.94
C PRO A 216 -29.39 22.92 29.76
N VAL A 217 -29.74 22.54 28.53
CA VAL A 217 -30.87 21.65 28.27
C VAL A 217 -30.54 20.26 28.82
N LYS A 218 -31.43 19.69 29.63
CA LYS A 218 -31.20 18.36 30.23
C LYS A 218 -31.00 17.30 29.14
N ALA A 219 -30.00 16.43 29.30
CA ALA A 219 -29.69 15.39 28.32
C ALA A 219 -30.86 14.41 28.07
N SER A 220 -31.68 14.16 29.10
CA SER A 220 -32.89 13.33 28.99
C SER A 220 -33.94 13.94 28.05
N VAL A 221 -34.08 15.26 28.03
CA VAL A 221 -34.98 15.98 27.11
C VAL A 221 -34.53 15.80 25.68
N VAL A 222 -33.24 16.08 25.39
CA VAL A 222 -32.66 15.91 24.05
C VAL A 222 -32.82 14.47 23.56
N LYS A 223 -32.44 13.49 24.40
CA LYS A 223 -32.54 12.07 24.06
C LYS A 223 -33.97 11.67 23.73
N ARG A 224 -34.95 12.10 24.52
CA ARG A 224 -36.34 11.71 24.29
C ARG A 224 -36.93 12.32 23.02
N ILE A 225 -36.60 13.59 22.72
CA ILE A 225 -37.00 14.22 21.44
C ILE A 225 -36.40 13.45 20.26
N VAL A 226 -35.15 13.03 20.35
CA VAL A 226 -34.49 12.22 19.31
C VAL A 226 -35.19 10.87 19.12
N GLU A 227 -35.54 10.18 20.20
CA GLU A 227 -36.28 8.91 20.13
C GLU A 227 -37.65 9.09 19.45
N LEU A 228 -38.41 10.13 19.82
CA LEU A 228 -39.73 10.41 19.25
C LEU A 228 -39.64 10.72 17.75
N LYS A 229 -38.72 11.61 17.35
CA LYS A 229 -38.51 11.97 15.94
C LYS A 229 -37.95 10.81 15.10
N SER A 230 -37.15 9.93 15.69
CA SER A 230 -36.65 8.72 15.00
C SER A 230 -37.76 7.70 14.76
N ALA A 231 -38.72 7.59 15.70
CA ALA A 231 -39.87 6.71 15.55
C ALA A 231 -40.92 7.27 14.59
N ASP A 232 -41.17 8.57 14.64
CA ASP A 232 -42.10 9.27 13.74
C ASP A 232 -41.61 10.72 13.50
N PRO A 233 -41.08 11.02 12.30
CA PRO A 233 -40.59 12.36 11.96
C PRO A 233 -41.67 13.46 12.02
N SER A 234 -42.96 13.10 12.01
CA SER A 234 -44.10 14.03 12.06
C SER A 234 -44.41 14.58 13.45
N PHE A 235 -43.65 14.17 14.48
CA PHE A 235 -43.74 14.72 15.83
C PHE A 235 -43.32 16.19 15.83
N ASP A 236 -44.27 17.10 15.92
CA ASP A 236 -44.00 18.53 16.06
C ASP A 236 -43.91 18.92 17.55
N LYS A 237 -43.60 20.20 17.80
CA LYS A 237 -43.52 20.78 19.15
C LYS A 237 -44.74 20.46 20.03
N VAL A 238 -45.95 20.49 19.45
CA VAL A 238 -47.21 20.27 20.19
C VAL A 238 -47.31 18.81 20.63
N LYS A 239 -47.12 17.86 19.70
CA LYS A 239 -47.13 16.43 20.01
C LYS A 239 -46.06 16.05 21.01
N ILE A 240 -44.85 16.60 20.87
CA ILE A 240 -43.74 16.33 21.79
C ILE A 240 -44.08 16.83 23.20
N LYS A 241 -44.64 18.03 23.33
CA LYS A 241 -45.07 18.59 24.61
C LYS A 241 -46.14 17.71 25.29
N GLU A 242 -47.16 17.31 24.55
CA GLU A 242 -48.21 16.42 25.07
C GLU A 242 -47.64 15.07 25.54
N THR A 243 -46.66 14.51 24.82
CA THR A 243 -45.97 13.29 25.23
C THR A 243 -45.14 13.52 26.50
N PHE A 244 -44.42 14.64 26.60
CA PHE A 244 -43.63 14.97 27.77
C PHE A 244 -44.48 15.16 29.03
N GLU A 245 -45.67 15.78 28.89
CA GLU A 245 -46.64 15.92 29.99
C GLU A 245 -47.14 14.55 30.46
N LYS A 246 -47.45 13.63 29.54
CA LYS A 246 -47.86 12.24 29.86
C LYS A 246 -46.74 11.46 30.55
N GLU A 247 -45.50 11.66 30.10
CA GLU A 247 -44.31 10.99 30.62
C GLU A 247 -43.71 11.68 31.86
N LYS A 248 -44.28 12.82 32.29
CA LYS A 248 -43.78 13.66 33.39
C LYS A 248 -42.34 14.11 33.20
N ILE A 249 -41.95 14.41 31.96
CA ILE A 249 -40.65 14.97 31.62
C ILE A 249 -40.74 16.49 31.68
N GLU A 250 -39.99 17.10 32.59
CA GLU A 250 -39.90 18.55 32.71
C GLU A 250 -39.03 19.14 31.58
N ALA A 251 -39.66 19.84 30.65
CA ALA A 251 -39.01 20.67 29.65
C ALA A 251 -39.87 21.90 29.36
N THR A 252 -39.23 23.03 29.09
CA THR A 252 -39.89 24.25 28.65
C THR A 252 -40.18 24.21 27.15
N ASP A 253 -41.19 24.97 26.71
CA ASP A 253 -41.51 25.13 25.28
C ASP A 253 -40.31 25.62 24.47
N LYS A 254 -39.48 26.47 25.08
CA LYS A 254 -38.23 26.97 24.49
C LYS A 254 -37.22 25.85 24.29
N GLU A 255 -37.01 25.00 25.29
CA GLU A 255 -36.05 23.88 25.19
C GLU A 255 -36.46 22.89 24.10
N ILE A 256 -37.75 22.54 24.01
CA ILE A 256 -38.26 21.64 22.97
C ILE A 256 -38.02 22.23 21.57
N GLU A 257 -38.40 23.49 21.38
CA GLU A 257 -38.22 24.20 20.11
C GLU A 257 -36.75 24.33 19.72
N LEU A 258 -35.89 24.61 20.68
CA LEU A 258 -34.46 24.79 20.45
C LEU A 258 -33.77 23.48 20.04
N VAL A 259 -34.19 22.34 20.63
CA VAL A 259 -33.74 21.02 20.18
C VAL A 259 -34.24 20.70 18.77
N LEU A 260 -35.49 21.01 18.45
CA LEU A 260 -36.05 20.81 17.10
C LEU A 260 -35.32 21.66 16.05
N ASN A 261 -35.02 22.92 16.36
CA ASN A 261 -34.26 23.82 15.49
C ASN A 261 -32.85 23.29 15.22
N VAL A 262 -32.12 22.90 16.27
CA VAL A 262 -30.70 22.51 16.16
C VAL A 262 -30.52 21.14 15.51
N LEU A 263 -31.40 20.17 15.80
CA LEU A 263 -31.24 18.80 15.32
C LEU A 263 -32.03 18.49 14.04
N TYR A 264 -33.14 19.19 13.82
CA TYR A 264 -34.08 18.88 12.73
C TYR A 264 -34.29 20.06 11.77
N ASN A 265 -33.61 21.19 11.98
CA ASN A 265 -33.74 22.40 11.16
C ASN A 265 -35.17 22.95 11.08
N GLU A 266 -35.99 22.76 12.13
CA GLU A 266 -37.40 23.18 12.15
C GLU A 266 -37.60 24.63 12.61
N PHE A 267 -36.83 25.55 12.01
CA PHE A 267 -36.93 26.98 12.31
C PHE A 267 -38.32 27.51 11.92
N LYS A 268 -39.13 27.88 12.91
CA LYS A 268 -40.45 28.51 12.74
C LYS A 268 -40.40 29.98 13.12
#